data_AF-A0A3D5BXH7-F1
#
_entry.id   AF-A0A3D5BXH7-F1
#
_cell.length_a   1.000
_cell.length_b   1.000
_cell.length_c   1.000
_cell.angle_alpha   90.00
_cell.angle_beta   90.00
_cell.angle_gamma   90.00
#
_symmetry.space_group_name_H-M   'P 1'
#
loop_
_entity.id
_entity.type
_entity.pdbx_description
1 polymer ?
#
loop_
_entity_poly.entity_id
_entity_poly.type
_entity_poly.pdbx_seq_one_letter_code
_entity_poly.pdbx_strand_id
1 'polypeptide(L)'
;MLFGILFLSGCGQQSVVQMQPKSPVPGEQAPTASQPVATQPTQDLEKCGIENCHGLDITCGSNVPEMCTMSYMIGDKCRQYASCEKKDGRCQLADSPKFESCKSCVEKCKSEFNNDPGKLFTCEGKCGG
;
A
#
# COMPACT_ATOMS: atom_id res chain seq x y z
N MET A 1 60.49 0.14 10.37
CA MET A 1 60.50 1.50 10.97
C MET A 1 59.05 1.97 10.99
N LEU A 2 58.35 1.90 12.12
CA LEU A 2 58.30 2.87 13.23
C LEU A 2 57.39 4.09 12.94
N PHE A 3 56.33 4.18 13.76
CA PHE A 3 55.48 5.33 14.11
C PHE A 3 54.53 5.92 13.04
N GLY A 4 53.27 6.23 13.33
CA GLY A 4 52.72 6.64 14.62
C GLY A 4 51.21 6.37 14.81
N ILE A 5 50.87 6.38 16.10
CA ILE A 5 49.56 6.23 16.74
C ILE A 5 49.14 7.63 17.24
N LEU A 6 47.83 7.80 17.52
CA LEU A 6 47.16 8.86 18.31
C LEU A 6 46.82 10.15 17.51
N PHE A 7 45.63 10.75 17.63
CA PHE A 7 44.84 11.07 18.82
C PHE A 7 43.32 11.18 18.45
N LEU A 8 42.42 10.62 19.27
CA LEU A 8 41.57 11.25 20.30
C LEU A 8 40.22 11.81 19.85
N SER A 9 39.21 11.32 20.56
CA SER A 9 38.11 12.08 21.18
C SER A 9 37.04 12.70 20.29
N GLY A 10 35.89 12.03 20.27
CA GLY A 10 34.60 12.63 19.93
C GLY A 10 33.45 11.89 20.60
N CYS A 11 33.29 12.08 21.92
CA CYS A 11 32.07 11.72 22.64
C CYS A 11 30.95 12.71 22.24
N GLY A 12 30.07 12.30 21.32
CA GLY A 12 28.86 13.04 20.95
C GLY A 12 27.63 12.37 21.57
N GLN A 13 26.93 13.12 22.42
CA GLN A 13 25.91 12.68 23.38
C GLN A 13 24.70 11.98 22.76
N GLN A 14 24.29 10.87 23.39
CA GLN A 14 22.97 10.27 23.24
C GLN A 14 21.93 11.14 23.98
N SER A 15 21.02 11.79 23.25
CA SER A 15 19.79 12.32 23.83
C SER A 15 18.81 11.17 24.03
N VAL A 16 18.80 10.64 25.25
CA VAL A 16 17.75 9.76 25.77
C VAL A 16 16.53 10.62 26.11
N VAL A 17 15.53 10.66 25.22
CA VAL A 17 14.19 11.12 25.61
C VAL A 17 13.52 9.94 26.31
N GLN A 18 13.49 9.99 27.64
CA GLN A 18 12.73 9.05 28.45
C GLN A 18 11.23 9.21 28.20
N MET A 19 10.59 8.05 28.13
CA MET A 19 9.17 7.79 27.98
C MET A 19 8.35 8.41 29.11
N GLN A 20 7.12 8.84 28.81
CA GLN A 20 6.03 8.83 29.79
C GLN A 20 4.96 7.83 29.33
N PRO A 21 4.83 6.67 29.99
CA PRO A 21 3.64 5.84 29.86
C PRO A 21 2.47 6.52 30.60
N LYS A 22 1.41 6.81 29.86
CA LYS A 22 0.13 7.26 30.42
C LYS A 22 -0.49 6.11 31.22
N SER A 23 -0.68 6.33 32.52
CA SER A 23 -1.35 5.36 33.40
C SER A 23 -2.75 4.99 32.89
N PRO A 24 -3.19 3.74 33.15
CA PRO A 24 -4.49 3.21 32.77
C PRO A 24 -5.60 3.77 33.67
N VAL A 25 -6.77 4.00 33.06
CA VAL A 25 -8.01 4.33 33.78
C VAL A 25 -8.62 3.03 34.32
N PRO A 26 -8.95 2.94 35.62
CA PRO A 26 -9.78 1.87 36.17
C PRO A 26 -11.25 2.14 35.84
N GLY A 27 -11.89 1.18 35.18
CA GLY A 27 -13.30 1.24 34.80
C GLY A 27 -13.86 -0.17 34.69
N GLU A 28 -13.90 -0.84 35.83
CA GLU A 28 -14.55 -2.13 36.02
C GLU A 28 -16.07 -1.96 35.93
N GLN A 29 -16.67 -2.53 34.89
CA GLN A 29 -18.09 -2.88 34.88
C GLN A 29 -18.18 -4.38 34.59
N ALA A 30 -18.51 -5.12 35.66
CA ALA A 30 -18.84 -6.52 35.60
C ALA A 30 -20.19 -6.75 34.85
N PRO A 31 -20.43 -7.97 34.37
CA PRO A 31 -21.28 -8.24 33.21
C PRO A 31 -22.73 -8.52 33.59
N THR A 32 -23.67 -7.91 32.88
CA THR A 32 -25.06 -8.38 32.86
C THR A 32 -25.14 -9.62 31.98
N ALA A 33 -25.38 -10.76 32.62
CA ALA A 33 -25.67 -12.02 31.95
C ALA A 33 -26.96 -11.94 31.12
N SER A 34 -26.96 -12.74 30.04
CA SER A 34 -28.12 -13.41 29.43
C SER A 34 -28.44 -12.95 28.01
N GLN A 35 -27.76 -13.56 27.04
CA GLN A 35 -28.40 -14.20 25.89
C GLN A 35 -27.37 -15.06 25.14
N PRO A 36 -27.69 -16.30 24.73
CA PRO A 36 -26.93 -16.99 23.70
C PRO A 36 -27.30 -16.31 22.38
N VAL A 37 -26.62 -15.21 22.06
CA VAL A 37 -26.60 -14.73 20.68
C VAL A 37 -25.85 -15.81 19.92
N ALA A 38 -26.59 -16.60 19.14
CA ALA A 38 -25.99 -17.46 18.15
C ALA A 38 -25.02 -16.59 17.35
N THR A 39 -23.72 -16.81 17.54
CA THR A 39 -22.69 -16.27 16.67
C THR A 39 -22.85 -17.01 15.35
N GLN A 40 -23.87 -16.64 14.57
CA GLN A 40 -23.76 -16.75 13.13
C GLN A 40 -22.46 -16.03 12.79
N PRO A 41 -21.58 -16.62 11.96
CA PRO A 41 -20.53 -15.82 11.35
C PRO A 41 -21.30 -14.71 10.64
N THR A 42 -21.27 -13.50 11.18
CA THR A 42 -21.54 -12.32 10.40
C THR A 42 -20.61 -12.51 9.22
N GLN A 43 -21.20 -12.78 8.06
CA GLN A 43 -20.52 -12.62 6.80
C GLN A 43 -20.20 -11.13 6.79
N ASP A 44 -19.11 -10.76 7.47
CA ASP A 44 -18.35 -9.58 7.15
C ASP A 44 -18.29 -9.65 5.64
N LEU A 45 -18.99 -8.74 4.99
CA LEU A 45 -19.02 -8.64 3.55
C LEU A 45 -17.55 -8.48 3.17
N GLU A 46 -16.88 -9.61 2.88
CA GLU A 46 -15.42 -9.60 2.80
C GLU A 46 -15.05 -8.49 1.85
N LYS A 47 -14.21 -7.56 2.33
CA LYS A 47 -13.83 -6.40 1.52
C LYS A 47 -13.35 -6.92 0.16
N CYS A 48 -13.75 -6.24 -0.90
CA CYS A 48 -13.23 -6.53 -2.23
C CYS A 48 -12.74 -5.22 -2.81
N GLY A 49 -11.42 -5.13 -2.91
CA GLY A 49 -10.74 -3.93 -3.37
C GLY A 49 -9.34 -4.25 -3.83
N ILE A 50 -8.63 -3.21 -4.24
CA ILE A 50 -7.26 -3.34 -4.73
C ILE A 50 -6.32 -3.45 -3.52
N GLU A 51 -5.50 -4.50 -3.45
CA GLU A 51 -4.63 -4.78 -2.30
C GLU A 51 -3.26 -4.07 -2.39
N ASN A 52 -2.73 -3.91 -3.58
CA ASN A 52 -1.47 -3.19 -3.80
C ASN A 52 -1.71 -1.70 -3.99
N CYS A 53 -0.82 -0.82 -3.52
CA CYS A 53 -0.99 0.63 -3.64
C CYS A 53 -0.57 1.21 -4.99
N HIS A 54 0.48 0.66 -5.58
CA HIS A 54 1.18 1.23 -6.73
C HIS A 54 1.41 0.18 -7.82
N GLY A 55 1.77 0.67 -9.01
CA GLY A 55 2.03 -0.09 -10.21
C GLY A 55 0.78 -0.38 -11.02
N LEU A 56 1.04 -0.91 -12.21
CA LEU A 56 0.04 -1.29 -13.20
C LEU A 56 -0.64 -2.63 -12.91
N ASP A 57 0.03 -3.51 -12.16
CA ASP A 57 -0.44 -4.87 -11.89
C ASP A 57 -1.39 -4.86 -10.69
N ILE A 58 -2.70 -4.84 -10.97
CA ILE A 58 -3.75 -4.77 -9.95
C ILE A 58 -3.97 -6.13 -9.31
N THR A 59 -3.82 -6.20 -7.99
CA THR A 59 -4.17 -7.37 -7.17
C THR A 59 -5.49 -7.08 -6.46
N CYS A 60 -6.49 -7.94 -6.63
CA CYS A 60 -7.80 -7.81 -6.00
C CYS A 60 -7.94 -8.80 -4.85
N GLY A 61 -8.46 -8.34 -3.72
CA GLY A 61 -8.68 -9.18 -2.55
C GLY A 61 -9.28 -8.43 -1.38
N SER A 62 -9.15 -9.00 -0.20
CA SER A 62 -9.73 -8.49 1.05
C SER A 62 -8.78 -7.61 1.86
N ASN A 63 -7.47 -7.65 1.56
CA ASN A 63 -6.45 -6.85 2.24
C ASN A 63 -6.33 -5.46 1.62
N VAL A 64 -7.44 -4.72 1.56
CA VAL A 64 -7.48 -3.38 1.00
C VAL A 64 -6.74 -2.41 1.93
N PRO A 65 -5.69 -1.71 1.46
CA PRO A 65 -4.94 -0.79 2.28
C PRO A 65 -5.80 0.44 2.63
N GLU A 66 -5.77 0.86 3.89
CA GLU A 66 -6.45 2.09 4.32
C GLU A 66 -5.74 3.35 3.81
N MET A 67 -4.42 3.26 3.62
CA MET A 67 -3.57 4.34 3.13
C MET A 67 -2.41 3.80 2.31
N CYS A 68 -1.95 4.63 1.37
CA CYS A 68 -0.80 4.35 0.52
C CYS A 68 0.29 5.40 0.72
N THR A 69 1.53 5.04 0.42
CA THR A 69 2.64 5.99 0.40
C THR A 69 2.47 6.99 -0.75
N MET A 70 3.12 8.16 -0.65
CA MET A 70 3.14 9.16 -1.73
C MET A 70 4.12 8.81 -2.86
N SER A 71 4.58 7.55 -2.93
CA SER A 71 5.40 7.06 -4.03
C SER A 71 4.61 7.02 -5.33
N TYR A 72 5.30 7.11 -6.45
CA TYR A 72 4.70 6.92 -7.77
C TYR A 72 5.43 5.80 -8.50
N MET A 73 4.67 4.85 -9.05
CA MET A 73 5.20 3.82 -9.94
C MET A 73 4.59 3.94 -11.33
N ILE A 74 5.33 3.51 -12.35
CA ILE A 74 4.82 3.44 -13.73
C ILE A 74 3.53 2.62 -13.77
N GLY A 75 2.48 3.24 -14.29
CA GLY A 75 1.14 2.70 -14.37
C GLY A 75 0.18 3.18 -13.28
N ASP A 76 0.65 3.94 -12.29
CA ASP A 76 -0.21 4.48 -11.22
C ASP A 76 -1.37 5.32 -11.78
N LYS A 77 -1.11 6.09 -12.84
CA LYS A 77 -2.16 6.86 -13.53
C LYS A 77 -3.29 5.96 -14.04
N CYS A 78 -3.01 4.74 -14.48
CA CYS A 78 -4.06 3.84 -14.99
C CYS A 78 -5.00 3.33 -13.88
N ARG A 79 -4.57 3.36 -12.61
CA ARG A 79 -5.32 2.80 -11.48
C ARG A 79 -6.63 3.53 -11.23
N GLN A 80 -6.76 4.78 -11.67
CA GLN A 80 -8.02 5.53 -11.61
C GLN A 80 -9.16 4.89 -12.43
N TYR A 81 -8.83 3.98 -13.35
CA TYR A 81 -9.78 3.24 -14.18
C TYR A 81 -9.97 1.79 -13.73
N ALA A 82 -9.26 1.34 -12.71
CA ALA A 82 -9.34 -0.01 -12.16
C ALA A 82 -10.30 -0.04 -10.98
N SER A 83 -11.05 -1.13 -10.87
CA SER A 83 -11.85 -1.48 -9.70
C SER A 83 -11.82 -2.99 -9.51
N CYS A 84 -12.04 -3.44 -8.28
CA CYS A 84 -12.23 -4.85 -7.97
C CYS A 84 -13.70 -5.09 -7.61
N GLU A 85 -14.24 -6.20 -8.08
CA GLU A 85 -15.63 -6.60 -7.88
C GLU A 85 -15.73 -8.08 -7.52
N LYS A 86 -16.78 -8.46 -6.78
CA LYS A 86 -17.06 -9.87 -6.51
C LYS A 86 -17.74 -10.50 -7.73
N LYS A 87 -17.06 -11.42 -8.39
CA LYS A 87 -17.59 -12.25 -9.49
C LYS A 87 -17.43 -13.72 -9.10
N ASP A 88 -18.53 -14.48 -9.11
CA ASP A 88 -18.57 -15.91 -8.75
C ASP A 88 -17.95 -16.22 -7.38
N GLY A 89 -18.22 -15.38 -6.38
CA GLY A 89 -17.70 -15.54 -5.03
C GLY A 89 -16.20 -15.21 -4.88
N ARG A 90 -15.53 -14.70 -5.92
CA ARG A 90 -14.13 -14.29 -5.89
C ARG A 90 -13.99 -12.79 -6.15
N CYS A 91 -13.09 -12.13 -5.43
CA CYS A 91 -12.74 -10.73 -5.70
C CYS A 91 -11.79 -10.66 -6.90
N GLN A 92 -12.21 -10.00 -7.98
CA GLN A 92 -11.53 -10.00 -9.26
C GLN A 92 -11.52 -8.58 -9.85
N LEU A 93 -10.58 -8.29 -10.74
CA LEU A 93 -10.55 -7.02 -11.46
C LEU A 93 -11.81 -6.89 -12.33
N ALA A 94 -12.46 -5.73 -12.26
CA ALA A 94 -13.61 -5.41 -13.08
C ALA A 94 -13.18 -5.16 -14.53
N ASP A 95 -14.07 -5.47 -15.48
CA ASP A 95 -13.77 -5.26 -16.90
C ASP A 95 -13.88 -3.77 -17.21
N SER A 96 -12.76 -3.13 -17.55
CA SER A 96 -12.69 -1.69 -17.81
C SER A 96 -11.92 -1.42 -19.10
N PRO A 97 -12.62 -1.09 -20.21
CA PRO A 97 -11.96 -0.76 -21.47
C PRO A 97 -10.96 0.41 -21.34
N LYS A 98 -11.22 1.34 -20.42
CA LYS A 98 -10.31 2.46 -20.14
C LYS A 98 -9.04 1.98 -19.44
N PHE A 99 -9.17 1.07 -18.47
CA PHE A 99 -8.00 0.47 -17.81
C PHE A 99 -7.15 -0.32 -18.81
N GLU A 100 -7.77 -1.17 -19.63
CA GLU A 100 -7.05 -1.99 -20.62
C GLU A 100 -6.33 -1.14 -21.68
N SER A 101 -6.97 -0.08 -22.17
CA SER A 101 -6.35 0.88 -23.09
C SER A 101 -5.16 1.59 -22.43
N CYS A 102 -5.32 2.06 -21.19
CA CYS A 102 -4.25 2.70 -20.45
C CYS A 102 -3.08 1.73 -20.19
N LYS A 103 -3.38 0.50 -19.76
CA LYS A 103 -2.42 -0.58 -19.52
C LYS A 103 -1.61 -0.89 -20.77
N SER A 104 -2.28 -1.10 -21.89
CA SER A 104 -1.63 -1.36 -23.18
C SER A 104 -0.68 -0.22 -23.59
N CYS A 105 -1.10 1.03 -23.37
CA CYS A 105 -0.25 2.21 -23.62
C CYS A 105 1.00 2.20 -22.74
N VAL A 106 0.85 1.96 -21.44
CA VAL A 106 1.98 1.93 -20.49
C VAL A 106 2.92 0.77 -20.77
N GLU A 107 2.41 -0.41 -21.10
CA GLU A 107 3.23 -1.57 -21.49
C GLU A 107 4.03 -1.30 -22.76
N LYS A 108 3.42 -0.61 -23.74
CA LYS A 108 4.14 -0.14 -24.92
C LYS A 108 5.27 0.83 -24.55
N CYS A 109 5.00 1.80 -23.68
CA CYS A 109 6.04 2.72 -23.18
C CYS A 109 7.19 1.96 -22.47
N LYS A 110 6.86 0.97 -21.64
CA LYS A 110 7.86 0.11 -20.96
C LYS A 110 8.72 -0.63 -21.98
N SER A 111 8.12 -1.14 -23.06
CA SER A 111 8.85 -1.83 -24.12
C SER A 111 9.79 -0.90 -24.89
N GLU A 112 9.33 0.30 -25.26
CA GLU A 112 10.11 1.26 -26.06
C GLU A 112 11.23 1.95 -25.27
N PHE A 113 11.03 2.17 -23.96
CA PHE A 113 11.92 3.00 -23.13
C PHE A 113 12.42 2.29 -21.86
N ASN A 114 12.54 0.96 -21.88
CA ASN A 114 12.98 0.16 -20.72
C ASN A 114 14.29 0.62 -20.05
N ASN A 115 15.20 1.21 -20.83
CA ASN A 115 16.52 1.68 -20.38
C ASN A 115 16.58 3.21 -20.21
N ASP A 116 15.47 3.92 -20.38
CA ASP A 116 15.40 5.39 -20.28
C ASP A 116 14.18 5.79 -19.42
N PRO A 117 14.35 5.84 -18.08
CA PRO A 117 13.26 6.17 -17.17
C PRO A 117 12.61 7.53 -17.47
N GLY A 118 13.40 8.53 -17.88
CA GLY A 118 12.88 9.86 -18.22
C GLY A 118 11.92 9.83 -19.41
N LYS A 119 12.28 9.11 -20.48
CA LYS A 119 11.38 8.89 -21.62
C LYS A 119 10.21 7.98 -21.26
N LEU A 120 10.40 6.98 -20.39
CA LEU A 120 9.33 6.11 -19.92
C LEU A 120 8.22 6.92 -19.21
N PHE A 121 8.57 7.78 -18.25
CA PHE A 121 7.60 8.66 -17.58
C PHE A 121 6.97 9.67 -18.54
N THR A 122 7.75 10.23 -19.47
CA THR A 122 7.24 11.15 -20.49
C THR A 122 6.23 10.47 -21.42
N CYS A 123 6.46 9.20 -21.77
CA CYS A 123 5.55 8.39 -22.57
C CYS A 123 4.28 8.05 -21.76
N GLU A 124 4.43 7.56 -20.54
CA GLU A 124 3.33 7.21 -19.64
C GLU A 124 2.40 8.40 -19.36
N GLY A 125 2.95 9.62 -19.24
CA GLY A 125 2.16 10.83 -19.02
C GLY A 125 1.09 11.08 -20.09
N LYS A 126 1.27 10.52 -21.29
CA LYS A 126 0.32 10.58 -22.43
C LYS A 126 -0.72 9.46 -22.43
N CYS A 127 -0.55 8.42 -21.61
CA CYS A 127 -1.51 7.33 -21.45
C CYS A 127 -2.71 7.77 -20.59
N GLY A 128 -3.89 7.18 -20.80
CA GLY A 128 -5.08 7.49 -20.00
C GLY A 128 -5.70 8.88 -20.28
N GLY A 129 -5.63 9.33 -21.53
CA GLY A 129 -6.36 10.49 -22.05
C GLY A 129 -7.49 10.06 -22.98
#